data_AF-A0A9N9DQ50-F1
#
_entry.id   AF-A0A9N9DQ50-F1
#
_cell.length_a   1.000
_cell.length_b   1.000
_cell.length_c   1.000
_cell.angle_alpha   90.00
_cell.angle_beta   90.00
_cell.angle_gamma   90.00
#
_symmetry.space_group_name_H-M   'P 1'
#
loop_
_entity.id
_entity.type
_entity.pdbx_description
1 polymer ?
#
loop_
_entity_poly.entity_id
_entity_poly.type
_entity_poly.pdbx_seq_one_letter_code
_entity_poly.pdbx_strand_id
1 'polypeptide(L)'
;SSNISLYLCTHLLQVFDTICPQVIVSMQQANIVDRENQPQEIEDTSILYTGLVLLLQCFGKLSQDGDDKIRECLFKGGIIASSISDKTFPRVTKAASSPSLQQGISEFAYIKRDIIRVIGNMAYDNCSVQDEVFSLLLVKKNCSIFQISDIREHAIFALRNLLINNSENQKLVKELEPIAPVQNDVLSEIGIRTELGNDGKIKFTTDSNKT
;
A
#
# COMPACT_ATOMS: atom_id res chain seq x y z
N SER A 1 1.36 17.48 27.26
CA SER A 1 1.96 16.54 26.29
C SER A 1 1.04 16.28 25.08
N SER A 2 -0.21 15.82 25.29
CA SER A 2 -1.18 15.52 24.20
C SER A 2 -1.42 16.70 23.24
N ASN A 3 -1.66 17.93 23.74
CA ASN A 3 -1.86 19.11 22.87
C ASN A 3 -0.67 19.45 21.96
N ILE A 4 0.57 19.24 22.41
CA ILE A 4 1.78 19.50 21.62
C ILE A 4 1.91 18.43 20.52
N SER A 5 1.61 17.17 20.86
CA SER A 5 1.66 16.06 19.91
C SER A 5 0.60 16.22 18.82
N LEU A 6 -0.59 16.69 19.16
CA LEU A 6 -1.64 17.00 18.20
C LEU A 6 -1.26 18.18 17.29
N TYR A 7 -0.70 19.25 17.84
CA TYR A 7 -0.21 20.38 17.06
C TYR A 7 0.89 19.96 16.06
N LEU A 8 1.85 19.14 16.52
CA LEU A 8 2.90 18.57 15.68
C LEU A 8 2.30 17.70 14.58
N CYS A 9 1.33 16.85 14.91
CA CYS A 9 0.62 16.01 13.94
C CYS A 9 -0.02 16.85 12.83
N THR A 10 -0.71 17.94 13.18
CA THR A 10 -1.31 18.86 12.20
C THR A 10 -0.26 19.51 11.29
N HIS A 11 0.88 19.93 11.84
CA HIS A 11 1.95 20.53 11.02
C HIS A 11 2.57 19.52 10.07
N LEU A 12 2.82 18.29 10.55
CA LEU A 12 3.36 17.23 9.70
C LEU A 12 2.39 16.86 8.57
N LEU A 13 1.08 16.88 8.82
CA LEU A 13 0.07 16.69 7.78
C LEU A 13 0.14 17.78 6.69
N GLN A 14 0.30 19.05 7.08
CA GLN A 14 0.46 20.15 6.10
C GLN A 14 1.70 19.97 5.22
N VAL A 15 2.81 19.49 5.80
CA VAL A 15 4.02 19.19 5.03
C VAL A 15 3.77 17.99 4.11
N PHE A 16 3.09 16.95 4.58
CA PHE A 16 2.72 15.79 3.77
C PHE A 16 1.87 16.18 2.55
N ASP A 17 0.86 17.02 2.74
CA ASP A 17 -0.01 17.50 1.65
C ASP A 17 0.74 18.32 0.60
N THR A 18 1.87 18.92 0.99
CA THR A 18 2.75 19.66 0.08
C THR A 18 3.68 18.74 -0.70
N ILE A 19 4.28 17.74 -0.03
CA ILE A 19 5.32 16.87 -0.62
C ILE A 19 4.71 15.73 -1.42
N CYS A 20 3.65 15.09 -0.92
CA CYS A 20 3.07 13.88 -1.49
C CYS A 20 2.67 14.07 -2.97
N PRO A 21 1.95 15.14 -3.37
CA PRO A 21 1.62 15.36 -4.79
C PRO A 21 2.84 15.50 -5.70
N GLN A 22 3.91 16.17 -5.24
CA GLN A 22 5.14 16.34 -6.02
C GLN A 22 5.83 15.00 -6.25
N VAL A 23 5.92 14.19 -5.20
CA VAL A 23 6.47 12.84 -5.25
C VAL A 23 5.70 11.95 -6.23
N ILE A 24 4.37 12.03 -6.23
CA ILE A 24 3.51 11.26 -7.14
C ILE A 24 3.77 11.65 -8.60
N VAL A 25 3.86 12.95 -8.89
CA VAL A 25 4.16 13.45 -10.25
C VAL A 25 5.53 12.98 -10.70
N SER A 26 6.56 13.10 -9.86
CA SER A 26 7.91 12.60 -10.16
C SER A 26 7.95 11.09 -10.39
N MET A 27 7.21 10.29 -9.60
CA MET A 27 7.09 8.83 -9.82
C MET A 27 6.46 8.50 -11.17
N GLN A 28 5.43 9.25 -11.59
CA GLN A 28 4.75 9.02 -12.85
C GLN A 28 5.63 9.39 -14.06
N GLN A 29 6.39 10.50 -13.95
CA GLN A 29 7.32 10.94 -15.00
C GLN A 29 8.52 10.00 -15.14
N ALA A 30 9.04 9.45 -14.04
CA ALA A 30 10.15 8.50 -14.05
C ALA A 30 9.82 7.14 -14.72
N ASN A 31 8.53 6.80 -14.88
CA ASN A 31 8.11 5.64 -15.68
C ASN A 31 8.09 5.91 -17.20
N ILE A 32 8.30 7.16 -17.62
CA ILE A 32 8.16 7.63 -19.02
C ILE A 32 9.51 8.05 -19.62
N VAL A 33 10.49 8.46 -18.81
CA VAL A 33 11.75 9.08 -19.28
C VAL A 33 12.96 8.20 -18.99
N ASP A 34 13.81 8.01 -20.00
CA ASP A 34 15.10 7.35 -19.92
C ASP A 34 16.04 8.14 -18.98
N ARG A 35 16.46 7.51 -17.88
CA ARG A 35 17.05 8.19 -16.70
C ARG A 35 18.46 8.75 -16.90
N GLU A 36 19.07 8.61 -18.07
CA GLU A 36 20.50 8.88 -18.26
C GLU A 36 20.86 10.36 -18.48
N ASN A 37 19.90 11.26 -18.73
CA ASN A 37 20.22 12.61 -19.25
C ASN A 37 20.06 13.80 -18.27
N GLN A 38 19.63 13.64 -17.01
CA GLN A 38 19.42 14.77 -16.09
C GLN A 38 19.77 14.47 -14.61
N PRO A 39 21.03 14.68 -14.17
CA PRO A 39 21.48 14.38 -12.80
C PRO A 39 20.83 15.21 -11.68
N GLN A 40 20.54 16.49 -11.93
CA GLN A 40 20.01 17.41 -10.91
C GLN A 40 18.58 17.06 -10.50
N GLU A 41 17.73 16.69 -11.46
CA GLU A 41 16.33 16.29 -11.22
C GLU A 41 16.24 14.99 -10.40
N ILE A 42 17.26 14.13 -10.50
CA ILE A 42 17.36 12.87 -9.74
C ILE A 42 17.62 13.15 -8.26
N GLU A 43 18.45 14.14 -7.93
CA GLU A 43 18.80 14.49 -6.54
C GLU A 43 17.62 15.13 -5.80
N ASP A 44 16.95 16.11 -6.43
CA ASP A 44 15.77 16.77 -5.85
C ASP A 44 14.61 15.76 -5.62
N THR A 45 14.42 14.87 -6.57
CA THR A 45 13.44 13.79 -6.49
C THR A 45 13.76 12.82 -5.32
N SER A 46 15.04 12.47 -5.13
CA SER A 46 15.50 11.62 -4.02
C SER A 46 15.27 12.26 -2.64
N ILE A 47 15.47 13.57 -2.52
CA ILE A 47 15.21 14.34 -1.30
C ILE A 47 13.71 14.32 -0.95
N LEU A 48 12.84 14.58 -1.94
CA LEU A 48 11.38 14.56 -1.73
C LEU A 48 10.89 13.17 -1.32
N TYR A 49 11.40 12.10 -1.92
CA TYR A 49 11.09 10.73 -1.50
C TYR A 49 11.52 10.46 -0.06
N THR A 50 12.75 10.82 0.28
CA THR A 50 13.28 10.63 1.65
C THR A 50 12.42 11.39 2.66
N GLY A 51 12.05 12.63 2.34
CA GLY A 51 11.13 13.43 3.15
C GLY A 51 9.77 12.76 3.35
N LEU A 52 9.17 12.21 2.27
CA LEU A 52 7.90 11.49 2.36
C LEU A 52 8.00 10.23 3.24
N VAL A 53 9.07 9.43 3.08
CA VAL A 53 9.28 8.23 3.90
C VAL A 53 9.42 8.59 5.38
N LEU A 54 10.20 9.63 5.70
CA LEU A 54 10.35 10.10 7.08
C LEU A 54 9.03 10.60 7.66
N LEU A 55 8.21 11.33 6.89
CA LEU A 55 6.87 11.75 7.31
C LEU A 55 5.96 10.55 7.62
N LEU A 56 5.93 9.56 6.73
CA LEU A 56 5.15 8.33 6.93
C LEU A 56 5.64 7.54 8.15
N GLN A 57 6.93 7.53 8.43
CA GLN A 57 7.49 6.93 9.65
C GLN A 57 7.07 7.68 10.91
N CYS A 58 7.07 9.02 10.88
CA CYS A 58 6.56 9.85 11.96
C CYS A 58 5.07 9.59 12.21
N PHE A 59 4.24 9.51 11.16
CA PHE A 59 2.83 9.15 11.30
C PHE A 59 2.64 7.73 11.84
N GLY A 60 3.49 6.79 11.44
CA GLY A 60 3.50 5.44 12.00
C GLY A 60 3.72 5.45 13.51
N LYS A 61 4.67 6.27 13.99
CA LYS A 61 4.93 6.40 15.43
C LYS A 61 3.82 7.14 16.17
N LEU A 62 3.33 8.25 15.59
CA LEU A 62 2.24 9.04 16.16
C LEU A 62 0.93 8.25 16.23
N SER A 63 0.61 7.43 15.24
CA SER A 63 -0.58 6.58 15.25
C SER A 63 -0.46 5.40 16.22
N GLN A 64 0.75 4.91 16.48
CA GLN A 64 1.01 3.80 17.39
C GLN A 64 0.95 4.23 18.87
N ASP A 65 1.62 5.33 19.20
CA ASP A 65 1.75 5.81 20.58
C ASP A 65 0.70 6.87 20.94
N GLY A 66 0.03 7.44 19.93
CA GLY A 66 -0.90 8.54 20.10
C GLY A 66 -2.24 8.13 20.68
N ASP A 67 -2.90 9.11 21.30
CA ASP A 67 -4.27 8.98 21.76
C ASP A 67 -5.28 9.01 20.59
N ASP A 68 -6.55 8.79 20.90
CA ASP A 68 -7.64 8.75 19.90
C ASP A 68 -7.70 10.01 19.05
N LYS A 69 -7.34 11.17 19.62
CA LYS A 69 -7.37 12.45 18.90
C LYS A 69 -6.29 12.52 17.83
N ILE A 70 -5.11 11.98 18.09
CA ILE A 70 -4.03 11.92 17.09
C ILE A 70 -4.45 10.97 15.96
N ARG A 71 -5.01 9.80 16.30
CA ARG A 71 -5.49 8.84 15.29
C ARG A 71 -6.61 9.43 14.44
N GLU A 72 -7.56 10.14 15.05
CA GLU A 72 -8.63 10.87 14.36
C GLU A 72 -8.09 12.01 13.50
N CYS A 73 -7.06 12.74 13.96
CA CYS A 73 -6.40 13.80 13.20
C CYS A 73 -5.74 13.25 11.93
N LEU A 74 -4.98 12.15 12.05
CA LEU A 74 -4.36 11.48 10.91
C LEU A 74 -5.39 10.92 9.93
N PHE A 75 -6.50 10.40 10.44
CA PHE A 75 -7.61 9.90 9.64
C PHE A 75 -8.26 11.02 8.81
N LYS A 76 -8.66 12.12 9.47
CA LYS A 76 -9.26 13.30 8.81
C LYS A 76 -8.29 14.04 7.90
N GLY A 77 -6.98 13.92 8.16
CA GLY A 77 -5.92 14.49 7.34
C GLY A 77 -5.73 13.83 5.98
N GLY A 78 -6.56 12.85 5.59
CA GLY A 78 -6.60 12.36 4.21
C GLY A 78 -5.46 11.42 3.81
N ILE A 79 -4.58 11.02 4.74
CA ILE A 79 -3.49 10.06 4.49
C ILE A 79 -4.04 8.80 3.79
N ILE A 80 -5.19 8.30 4.24
CA ILE A 80 -5.86 7.11 3.70
C ILE A 80 -6.32 7.34 2.26
N ALA A 81 -7.02 8.44 1.98
CA ALA A 81 -7.58 8.72 0.66
C ALA A 81 -6.49 8.87 -0.41
N SER A 82 -5.43 9.61 -0.08
CA SER A 82 -4.25 9.80 -0.95
C SER A 82 -3.52 8.49 -1.21
N SER A 83 -3.43 7.63 -0.20
CA SER A 83 -2.67 6.38 -0.27
C SER A 83 -3.38 5.24 -0.98
N ILE A 84 -4.71 5.12 -0.85
CA ILE A 84 -5.49 3.98 -1.37
C ILE A 84 -5.76 4.09 -2.88
N SER A 85 -5.44 5.19 -3.54
CA SER A 85 -5.58 5.28 -5.01
C SER A 85 -4.45 4.54 -5.71
N ASP A 86 -4.72 3.41 -6.37
CA ASP A 86 -3.71 2.64 -7.13
C ASP A 86 -3.00 3.46 -8.22
N LYS A 87 -3.58 4.59 -8.64
CA LYS A 87 -2.96 5.54 -9.59
C LYS A 87 -1.84 6.37 -8.98
N THR A 88 -1.81 6.47 -7.65
CA THR A 88 -0.86 7.28 -6.90
C THR A 88 0.53 6.65 -6.90
N PHE A 89 0.59 5.33 -7.01
CA PHE A 89 1.78 4.56 -6.69
C PHE A 89 1.87 3.36 -7.65
N PRO A 90 2.70 3.42 -8.72
CA PRO A 90 2.69 2.44 -9.80
C PRO A 90 2.96 1.01 -9.32
N ARG A 91 2.25 0.04 -9.93
CA ARG A 91 2.44 -1.38 -9.64
C ARG A 91 3.80 -1.83 -10.15
N VAL A 92 4.69 -2.22 -9.25
CA VAL A 92 5.93 -2.89 -9.63
C VAL A 92 5.61 -4.30 -10.14
N THR A 93 5.71 -4.51 -11.45
CA THR A 93 5.82 -5.85 -12.03
C THR A 93 7.29 -6.28 -12.00
N LYS A 94 7.58 -7.45 -11.43
CA LYS A 94 8.94 -8.03 -11.22
C LYS A 94 9.77 -8.26 -12.49
N ALA A 95 9.34 -7.79 -13.66
CA ALA A 95 10.09 -7.85 -14.91
C ALA A 95 10.88 -6.55 -15.12
N ALA A 96 11.99 -6.38 -14.39
CA ALA A 96 12.86 -5.21 -14.56
C ALA A 96 14.31 -5.55 -14.19
N SER A 97 15.18 -5.62 -15.19
CA SER A 97 16.59 -5.99 -15.09
C SER A 97 17.56 -4.82 -14.83
N SER A 98 17.07 -3.58 -14.60
CA SER A 98 17.94 -2.44 -14.34
C SER A 98 18.17 -2.18 -12.83
N PRO A 99 19.41 -1.85 -12.40
CA PRO A 99 19.72 -1.49 -11.00
C PRO A 99 18.96 -0.26 -10.49
N SER A 100 18.72 0.74 -11.35
CA SER A 100 18.02 1.98 -11.00
C SER A 100 16.52 1.74 -10.76
N LEU A 101 15.92 0.78 -11.47
CA LEU A 101 14.53 0.39 -11.24
C LEU A 101 14.40 -0.47 -9.98
N GLN A 102 15.38 -1.33 -9.67
CA GLN A 102 15.42 -2.09 -8.40
C GLN A 102 15.49 -1.20 -7.17
N GLN A 103 16.23 -0.09 -7.23
CA GLN A 103 16.27 0.90 -6.14
C GLN A 103 14.91 1.60 -5.96
N GLY A 104 14.27 2.05 -7.05
CA GLY A 104 12.92 2.60 -6.99
C GLY A 104 11.86 1.61 -6.49
N ILE A 105 12.01 0.32 -6.78
CA ILE A 105 11.15 -0.77 -6.28
C ILE A 105 11.29 -0.92 -4.75
N SER A 106 12.51 -0.89 -4.23
CA SER A 106 12.76 -0.98 -2.79
C SER A 106 12.24 0.24 -2.05
N GLU A 107 12.46 1.44 -2.60
CA GLU A 107 11.97 2.72 -2.04
C GLU A 107 10.44 2.77 -1.98
N PHE A 108 9.79 2.27 -3.03
CA PHE A 108 8.34 2.18 -3.11
C PHE A 108 7.72 1.20 -2.12
N ALA A 109 8.38 0.07 -1.88
CA ALA A 109 7.93 -0.91 -0.89
C ALA A 109 7.88 -0.29 0.53
N TYR A 110 8.79 0.63 0.86
CA TYR A 110 8.77 1.34 2.15
C TYR A 110 7.56 2.26 2.31
N ILE A 111 7.20 3.01 1.26
CA ILE A 111 6.02 3.88 1.27
C ILE A 111 4.75 3.06 1.53
N LYS A 112 4.54 1.99 0.75
CA LYS A 112 3.37 1.10 0.93
C LYS A 112 3.34 0.47 2.31
N ARG A 113 4.48 -0.03 2.80
CA ARG A 113 4.60 -0.60 4.15
C ARG A 113 4.16 0.40 5.22
N ASP A 114 4.69 1.62 5.16
CA ASP A 114 4.46 2.62 6.21
C ASP A 114 3.02 3.13 6.19
N ILE A 115 2.42 3.30 5.01
CA ILE A 115 0.98 3.58 4.85
C ILE A 115 0.13 2.49 5.50
N ILE A 116 0.38 1.22 5.17
CA ILE A 116 -0.41 0.09 5.70
C ILE A 116 -0.30 0.04 7.22
N ARG A 117 0.89 0.28 7.76
CA ARG A 117 1.11 0.35 9.20
C ARG A 117 0.28 1.46 9.84
N VAL A 118 0.29 2.66 9.27
CA VAL A 118 -0.52 3.80 9.76
C VAL A 118 -2.01 3.47 9.73
N ILE A 119 -2.49 2.87 8.64
CA ILE A 119 -3.88 2.39 8.52
C ILE A 119 -4.22 1.39 9.64
N GLY A 120 -3.38 0.37 9.83
CA GLY A 120 -3.61 -0.64 10.86
C GLY A 120 -3.65 -0.06 12.26
N ASN A 121 -2.79 0.91 12.57
CA ASN A 121 -2.79 1.60 13.86
C ASN A 121 -4.07 2.41 14.10
N MET A 122 -4.52 3.17 13.09
CA MET A 122 -5.74 3.98 13.21
C MET A 122 -7.01 3.12 13.29
N ALA A 123 -7.02 1.95 12.64
CA ALA A 123 -8.16 1.03 12.64
C ALA A 123 -8.34 0.25 13.96
N TYR A 124 -7.32 0.19 14.81
CA TYR A 124 -7.39 -0.58 16.05
C TYR A 124 -8.45 0.03 17.00
N ASP A 125 -9.49 -0.74 17.29
CA ASP A 125 -10.57 -0.34 18.21
C ASP A 125 -11.30 0.95 17.80
N ASN A 126 -11.41 1.20 16.49
CA ASN A 126 -12.09 2.38 15.95
C ASN A 126 -12.99 2.00 14.77
N CYS A 127 -14.25 1.68 15.05
CA CYS A 127 -15.21 1.23 14.04
C CYS A 127 -15.38 2.22 12.88
N SER A 128 -15.36 3.53 13.14
CA SER A 128 -15.48 4.53 12.06
C SER A 128 -14.33 4.42 11.05
N VAL A 129 -13.09 4.25 11.54
CA VAL A 129 -11.92 4.08 10.67
C VAL A 129 -11.97 2.73 9.97
N GLN A 130 -12.36 1.68 10.69
CA GLN A 130 -12.51 0.34 10.15
C GLN A 130 -13.47 0.34 8.95
N ASP A 131 -14.67 0.86 9.13
CA ASP A 131 -15.73 0.86 8.12
C ASP A 131 -15.35 1.71 6.90
N GLU A 132 -14.81 2.92 7.12
CA GLU A 132 -14.41 3.80 6.03
C GLU A 132 -13.28 3.19 5.21
N VAL A 133 -12.21 2.73 5.87
CA VAL A 133 -11.09 2.10 5.17
C VAL A 133 -11.56 0.84 4.43
N PHE A 134 -12.36 -0.01 5.07
CA PHE A 134 -12.84 -1.24 4.46
C PHE A 134 -13.72 -0.96 3.23
N SER A 135 -14.60 0.04 3.31
CA SER A 135 -15.41 0.48 2.16
C SER A 135 -14.55 0.97 0.99
N LEU A 136 -13.48 1.74 1.26
CA LEU A 136 -12.55 2.22 0.24
C LEU A 136 -11.78 1.07 -0.43
N LEU A 137 -11.43 0.03 0.35
CA LEU A 137 -10.77 -1.18 -0.15
C LEU A 137 -11.70 -2.01 -1.04
N LEU A 138 -12.98 -2.16 -0.67
CA LEU A 138 -13.97 -2.92 -1.43
C LEU A 138 -14.36 -2.23 -2.76
N VAL A 139 -14.60 -0.91 -2.72
CA VAL A 139 -14.96 -0.14 -3.92
C VAL A 139 -13.84 -0.21 -4.96
N LYS A 140 -12.58 -0.26 -4.51
CA LYS A 140 -11.42 -0.42 -5.39
C LYS A 140 -11.12 -1.90 -5.58
N LYS A 141 -11.79 -2.50 -6.56
CA LYS A 141 -11.71 -3.92 -6.98
C LYS A 141 -10.31 -4.51 -7.25
N ASN A 142 -9.21 -3.80 -7.00
CA ASN A 142 -7.84 -4.26 -7.18
C ASN A 142 -6.88 -3.61 -6.18
N CYS A 143 -7.22 -3.54 -4.88
CA CYS A 143 -6.32 -2.91 -3.91
C CYS A 143 -4.94 -3.61 -3.87
N SER A 144 -3.98 -3.05 -4.62
CA SER A 144 -2.63 -3.60 -4.76
C SER A 144 -1.77 -3.36 -3.54
N ILE A 145 -2.29 -2.59 -2.58
CA ILE A 145 -1.62 -2.26 -1.31
C ILE A 145 -1.35 -3.51 -0.49
N PHE A 146 -2.23 -4.51 -0.51
CA PHE A 146 -2.01 -5.75 0.26
C PHE A 146 -1.35 -6.89 -0.54
N GLN A 147 -0.98 -6.64 -1.81
CA GLN A 147 -0.58 -7.69 -2.75
C GLN A 147 0.93 -7.87 -2.93
N ILE A 148 1.78 -7.22 -2.12
CA ILE A 148 3.25 -7.37 -2.22
C ILE A 148 3.74 -8.39 -1.20
N SER A 149 4.60 -9.33 -1.61
CA SER A 149 5.15 -10.38 -0.74
C SER A 149 5.83 -9.83 0.51
N ASP A 150 6.48 -8.66 0.37
CA ASP A 150 7.40 -8.11 1.36
C ASP A 150 6.70 -7.21 2.41
N ILE A 151 5.41 -6.95 2.22
CA ILE A 151 4.56 -6.19 3.17
C ILE A 151 3.45 -7.04 3.78
N ARG A 152 3.51 -8.37 3.58
CA ARG A 152 2.48 -9.33 3.99
C ARG A 152 2.15 -9.24 5.49
N GLU A 153 3.15 -9.13 6.35
CA GLU A 153 2.93 -9.06 7.81
C GLU A 153 2.18 -7.77 8.21
N HIS A 154 2.56 -6.65 7.59
CA HIS A 154 1.88 -5.36 7.79
C HIS A 154 0.45 -5.40 7.25
N ALA A 155 0.25 -6.06 6.11
CA ALA A 155 -1.06 -6.29 5.52
C ALA A 155 -1.97 -7.11 6.44
N ILE A 156 -1.45 -8.21 7.00
CA ILE A 156 -2.17 -9.07 7.96
C ILE A 156 -2.50 -8.28 9.23
N PHE A 157 -1.54 -7.50 9.75
CA PHE A 157 -1.75 -6.64 10.91
C PHE A 157 -2.89 -5.63 10.67
N ALA A 158 -2.85 -4.91 9.55
CA ALA A 158 -3.89 -3.94 9.21
C ALA A 158 -5.24 -4.62 9.02
N LEU A 159 -5.28 -5.74 8.29
CA LEU A 159 -6.51 -6.51 8.08
C LEU A 159 -7.10 -7.01 9.40
N ARG A 160 -6.28 -7.54 10.31
CA ARG A 160 -6.72 -7.92 11.66
C ARG A 160 -7.40 -6.74 12.35
N ASN A 161 -6.78 -5.56 12.34
CA ASN A 161 -7.31 -4.39 13.04
C ASN A 161 -8.56 -3.80 12.35
N LEU A 162 -8.71 -3.98 11.03
CA LEU A 162 -9.93 -3.62 10.31
C LEU A 162 -11.13 -4.52 10.65
N LEU A 163 -10.87 -5.74 11.12
CA LEU A 163 -11.88 -6.77 11.36
C LEU A 163 -12.15 -7.05 12.84
N ILE A 164 -11.21 -6.72 13.72
CA ILE A 164 -11.33 -7.04 15.15
C ILE A 164 -12.55 -6.31 15.73
N ASN A 165 -13.43 -7.08 16.37
CA ASN A 165 -14.70 -6.61 16.96
C ASN A 165 -15.66 -5.91 15.98
N ASN A 166 -15.49 -6.10 14.66
CA ASN A 166 -16.33 -5.49 13.65
C ASN A 166 -17.06 -6.57 12.82
N SER A 167 -18.31 -6.87 13.20
CA SER A 167 -19.11 -7.90 12.53
C SER A 167 -19.48 -7.55 11.10
N GLU A 168 -19.67 -6.26 10.80
CA GLU A 168 -20.05 -5.80 9.46
C GLU A 168 -18.89 -6.02 8.48
N ASN A 169 -17.68 -5.59 8.83
CA ASN A 169 -16.51 -5.84 7.99
C ASN A 169 -16.20 -7.35 7.87
N GLN A 170 -16.36 -8.13 8.94
CA GLN A 170 -16.21 -9.59 8.87
C GLN A 170 -17.24 -10.24 7.94
N LYS A 171 -18.47 -9.74 7.90
CA LYS A 171 -19.50 -10.21 6.98
C LYS A 171 -19.14 -9.88 5.54
N LEU A 172 -18.68 -8.66 5.28
CA LEU A 172 -18.23 -8.25 3.94
C LEU A 172 -17.06 -9.12 3.45
N VAL A 173 -16.10 -9.50 4.32
CA VAL A 173 -15.05 -10.46 3.96
C VAL A 173 -15.62 -11.83 3.58
N LYS A 174 -16.64 -12.32 4.28
CA LYS A 174 -17.27 -13.62 3.96
C LYS A 174 -18.00 -13.62 2.62
N GLU A 175 -18.46 -12.45 2.19
CA GLU A 175 -19.12 -12.26 0.89
C GLU A 175 -18.12 -12.09 -0.27
N LEU A 176 -16.81 -12.01 0.02
CA LEU A 176 -15.78 -11.95 -1.02
C LEU A 176 -15.64 -13.31 -1.72
N GLU A 177 -15.88 -13.33 -3.02
CA GLU A 177 -15.64 -14.50 -3.86
C GLU A 177 -14.25 -14.44 -4.53
N PRO A 178 -13.56 -15.59 -4.66
CA PRO A 178 -12.34 -15.66 -5.47
C PRO A 178 -12.64 -15.31 -6.93
N ILE A 179 -11.96 -14.29 -7.48
CA ILE A 179 -12.22 -13.82 -8.84
C ILE A 179 -11.47 -14.66 -9.89
N ALA A 180 -10.16 -14.88 -9.70
CA ALA A 180 -9.33 -15.65 -10.62
C ALA A 180 -8.00 -16.07 -9.96
N PRO A 181 -7.42 -17.22 -10.37
CA PRO A 181 -6.06 -17.57 -9.98
C PRO A 181 -5.07 -16.68 -10.73
N VAL A 182 -3.99 -16.26 -10.07
CA VAL A 182 -2.87 -15.57 -10.73
C VAL A 182 -1.87 -16.62 -11.19
N GLN A 183 -1.64 -16.67 -12.51
CA GLN A 183 -0.64 -17.56 -13.09
C GLN A 183 0.77 -17.12 -12.66
N ASN A 184 1.60 -18.07 -12.23
CA ASN A 184 2.98 -17.81 -11.86
C ASN A 184 3.91 -18.05 -13.07
N ASP A 185 4.85 -17.14 -13.30
CA ASP A 185 5.74 -17.20 -14.47
C ASP A 185 6.61 -18.46 -14.46
N VAL A 186 7.17 -18.83 -13.30
CA VAL A 186 8.01 -20.02 -13.13
C VAL A 186 7.21 -21.30 -13.39
N LEU A 187 5.95 -21.35 -12.93
CA LEU A 187 5.07 -22.50 -13.20
C LEU A 187 4.73 -22.60 -14.69
N SER A 188 4.55 -21.46 -15.37
CA SER A 188 4.24 -21.41 -16.81
C SER A 188 5.42 -21.87 -17.67
N GLU A 189 6.64 -21.54 -17.26
CA GLU A 189 7.87 -21.97 -17.95
C GLU A 189 7.96 -23.50 -18.01
N ILE A 190 7.66 -24.18 -16.90
CA ILE A 190 7.64 -25.64 -16.78
C ILE A 190 6.32 -26.29 -17.24
N GLY A 191 5.43 -25.53 -17.88
CA GLY A 191 4.18 -26.06 -18.47
C GLY A 191 3.08 -26.37 -17.46
N ILE A 192 3.10 -25.74 -16.27
CA ILE A 192 2.06 -25.87 -15.25
C ILE A 192 1.16 -24.63 -15.25
N ARG A 193 -0.13 -24.83 -15.52
CA ARG A 193 -1.18 -23.81 -15.39
C ARG A 193 -1.87 -23.87 -14.04
N THR A 194 -2.31 -22.71 -13.58
CA THR A 194 -3.02 -22.52 -12.33
C THR A 194 -4.49 -22.23 -12.64
N GLU A 195 -5.38 -23.12 -12.22
CA GLU A 195 -6.83 -22.99 -12.42
C GLU A 195 -7.54 -22.88 -11.06
N LEU A 196 -8.67 -22.18 -11.04
CA LEU A 196 -9.54 -22.14 -9.86
C LEU A 196 -10.54 -23.28 -10.01
N GLY A 197 -10.47 -24.25 -9.10
CA GLY A 197 -11.44 -25.32 -9.02
C GLY A 197 -12.81 -24.81 -8.58
N ASN A 198 -13.87 -25.55 -8.93
CA ASN A 198 -15.24 -25.25 -8.53
C ASN A 198 -15.46 -25.25 -7.00
N ASP A 199 -14.47 -25.73 -6.23
CA ASP A 199 -14.41 -25.70 -4.77
C ASP A 199 -13.69 -24.46 -4.20
N GLY A 200 -13.31 -23.51 -5.06
CA GLY A 200 -12.55 -22.31 -4.70
C GLY A 200 -11.07 -22.58 -4.42
N LYS A 201 -10.57 -23.81 -4.63
CA LYS A 201 -9.16 -24.17 -4.42
C LYS A 201 -8.35 -24.02 -5.71
N ILE A 202 -7.07 -23.70 -5.55
CA ILE A 202 -6.12 -23.69 -6.65
C ILE A 202 -5.84 -25.13 -7.11
N LYS A 203 -6.03 -25.39 -8.39
CA LYS A 203 -5.61 -26.63 -9.08
C LYS A 203 -4.45 -26.33 -10.03
N PHE A 204 -3.54 -27.29 -10.15
CA PHE A 204 -2.45 -27.24 -11.12
C PHE A 204 -2.75 -28.22 -12.25
N THR A 205 -2.74 -27.73 -13.49
CA THR A 205 -2.90 -28.54 -14.70
C THR A 205 -1.61 -28.47 -15.51
N THR A 206 -1.23 -29.55 -16.19
CA THR A 206 -0.04 -29.59 -17.05
C THR A 206 -0.45 -29.41 -18.50
N ASP A 207 0.26 -28.56 -19.24
CA ASP A 207 0.06 -28.38 -20.68
C ASP A 207 0.66 -29.57 -21.45
N SER A 208 -0.20 -30.48 -21.89
CA SER A 208 0.17 -31.67 -22.69
C SER A 208 0.76 -31.37 -24.08
N ASN A 209 0.94 -30.08 -24.45
CA ASN A 209 1.49 -29.64 -25.74
C ASN A 209 2.98 -29.26 -25.69
N LYS A 210 3.67 -29.53 -24.58
CA LYS A 210 5.08 -29.13 -24.34
C LYS A 210 6.03 -30.29 -24.01
N THR A 211 5.66 -31.52 -24.40
CA THR A 211 6.56 -32.70 -24.40
C THR A 211 7.31 -32.84 -25.72
#